data_AF-A0A8S3RZM3-F1
#
_entry.id   AF-A0A8S3RZM3-F1
#
_cell.length_a   1.000
_cell.length_b   1.000
_cell.length_c   1.000
_cell.angle_alpha   90.00
_cell.angle_beta   90.00
_cell.angle_gamma   90.00
#
_symmetry.space_group_name_H-M   'P 1'
#
loop_
_entity.id
_entity.type
_entity.pdbx_description
1 polymer ?
#
loop_
_entity_poly.entity_id
_entity_poly.type
_entity_poly.pdbx_seq_one_letter_code
_entity_poly.pdbx_strand_id
1 'polypeptide(L)'
;MFTDEEDDLITNTKNLPCTLSTLSAWYNNKYKQPHSPSKKRKSVSTSEHQRYPPIVIVFEDLENNNDIQVSIQVGIKVFQLLLDIFLYHDFSVLNFIKGLQFCILDHFFSFPCSRILCHHEDLPQTIKNMKHHDIESVRMTPSFMRYVESSPPKEQIALLENDDYTKNDVKDELTELMKTSVQELGQDIHNDLQDIPPDLERLLQRFDTLHEIPEEEEDTDSQEESTLHLEKTDLHNLRKKLMEAGKKSKKLSPYEKLRLEVVDYYDNLFRKYLSCPKSFPLHEVFYYDSAADVKRQLNSSPRSAVQTALATPHHYLQCKCCEMEPGIISSMMPDLCIVYKLHLECTQLINLFDWLQAFVTVVTSEQEEEEGKKKTVEKVLQARFIRAVSELQFLGFIKPTKRKTDHVARLTWGGC
;
A
#
# COMPACT_ATOMS: atom_id res chain seq x y z
N MET A 1 2.11 -33.85 -71.87
CA MET A 1 0.80 -33.41 -72.39
C MET A 1 -0.23 -33.73 -71.33
N PHE A 2 -0.86 -32.68 -70.78
CA PHE A 2 -2.18 -32.61 -70.13
C PHE A 2 -2.41 -33.49 -68.89
N THR A 3 -2.35 -32.93 -67.67
CA THR A 3 -3.39 -32.17 -66.92
C THR A 3 -4.57 -33.04 -66.47
N ASP A 4 -4.90 -32.97 -65.19
CA ASP A 4 -6.15 -32.37 -64.66
C ASP A 4 -6.06 -32.43 -63.11
N GLU A 5 -5.85 -31.28 -62.46
CA GLU A 5 -6.87 -30.49 -61.75
C GLU A 5 -7.12 -30.98 -60.30
N GLU A 6 -6.37 -30.41 -59.35
CA GLU A 6 -6.80 -30.24 -57.95
C GLU A 6 -6.76 -28.74 -57.63
N ASP A 7 -7.76 -28.01 -58.12
CA ASP A 7 -8.19 -26.73 -57.58
C ASP A 7 -9.45 -27.00 -56.75
N ASP A 8 -9.41 -26.66 -55.45
CA ASP A 8 -10.53 -26.31 -54.55
C ASP A 8 -10.03 -26.41 -53.09
N LEU A 9 -10.04 -25.42 -52.19
CA LEU A 9 -10.65 -24.09 -52.11
C LEU A 9 -9.84 -23.29 -51.09
N ILE A 10 -8.93 -22.41 -51.54
CA ILE A 10 -8.41 -21.33 -50.68
C ILE A 10 -9.52 -20.29 -50.60
N THR A 11 -10.37 -20.39 -49.57
CA THR A 11 -11.36 -19.34 -49.31
C THR A 11 -10.63 -18.07 -48.88
N ASN A 12 -10.83 -17.04 -49.68
CA ASN A 12 -10.20 -15.72 -49.59
C ASN A 12 -10.71 -15.00 -48.32
N THR A 13 -10.03 -15.17 -47.19
CA THR A 13 -10.44 -14.66 -45.86
C THR A 13 -10.12 -13.17 -45.62
N LYS A 14 -9.62 -12.45 -46.62
CA LYS A 14 -9.13 -11.07 -46.43
C LYS A 14 -10.21 -10.00 -46.23
N ASN A 15 -11.51 -10.30 -46.40
CA ASN A 15 -12.59 -9.30 -46.35
C ASN A 15 -13.78 -9.66 -45.44
N LEU A 16 -13.66 -10.62 -44.49
CA LEU A 16 -14.74 -10.87 -43.53
C LEU A 16 -14.58 -10.02 -42.26
N PRO A 17 -15.65 -9.38 -41.74
CA PRO A 17 -15.60 -8.71 -40.45
C PRO A 17 -15.26 -9.73 -39.35
N CYS A 18 -14.17 -9.48 -38.63
CA CYS A 18 -13.70 -10.32 -37.53
C CYS A 18 -14.60 -10.10 -36.31
N THR A 19 -15.75 -10.78 -36.31
CA THR A 19 -16.70 -10.76 -35.20
C THR A 19 -16.49 -11.98 -34.29
N LEU A 20 -16.94 -11.89 -33.03
CA LEU A 20 -16.91 -13.01 -32.11
C LEU A 20 -17.64 -14.25 -32.67
N SER A 21 -18.71 -14.02 -33.45
CA SER A 21 -19.42 -15.04 -34.22
C SER A 21 -18.54 -15.72 -35.26
N THR A 22 -17.70 -14.97 -35.99
CA THR A 22 -16.74 -15.53 -36.96
C THR A 22 -15.68 -16.37 -36.27
N LEU A 23 -15.15 -15.89 -35.13
CA LEU A 23 -14.16 -16.61 -34.33
C LEU A 23 -14.72 -17.91 -33.73
N SER A 24 -15.96 -17.84 -33.21
CA SER A 24 -16.69 -19.01 -32.69
C SER A 24 -16.96 -20.05 -33.78
N ALA A 25 -17.39 -19.61 -34.97
CA ALA A 25 -17.61 -20.50 -36.12
C ALA A 25 -16.31 -21.19 -36.56
N TRP A 26 -15.20 -20.44 -36.62
CA TRP A 26 -13.88 -21.00 -36.92
C TRP A 26 -13.45 -22.05 -35.89
N TYR A 27 -13.57 -21.72 -34.60
CA TYR A 27 -13.18 -22.62 -33.51
C TYR A 27 -13.99 -23.92 -33.54
N ASN A 28 -15.31 -23.81 -33.75
CA ASN A 28 -16.19 -24.97 -33.88
C ASN A 28 -15.89 -25.81 -35.13
N ASN A 29 -15.50 -25.19 -36.25
CA ASN A 29 -15.14 -25.91 -37.47
C ASN A 29 -13.82 -26.69 -37.30
N LYS A 30 -12.81 -26.05 -36.71
CA LYS A 30 -11.47 -26.63 -36.51
C LYS A 30 -11.46 -27.90 -35.66
N TYR A 31 -12.41 -28.06 -34.74
CA TYR A 31 -12.46 -29.21 -33.82
C TYR A 31 -13.67 -30.15 -34.02
N LYS A 32 -14.47 -29.99 -35.08
CA LYS A 32 -15.51 -30.98 -35.45
C LYS A 32 -14.84 -32.26 -35.97
N GLN A 33 -14.94 -33.35 -35.21
CA GLN A 33 -14.54 -34.69 -35.66
C GLN A 33 -15.57 -35.25 -36.66
N PRO A 34 -15.14 -35.94 -37.75
CA PRO A 34 -16.05 -36.69 -38.61
C PRO A 34 -16.54 -37.95 -37.88
N HIS A 35 -17.85 -38.05 -37.66
CA HIS A 35 -18.46 -39.23 -37.06
C HIS A 35 -18.30 -40.46 -37.94
N SER A 36 -17.56 -41.47 -37.47
CA SER A 36 -17.70 -42.87 -37.93
C SER A 36 -18.46 -43.67 -36.87
N PRO A 37 -19.38 -44.58 -37.25
CA PRO A 37 -20.29 -45.21 -36.29
C PRO A 37 -19.64 -46.47 -35.72
N SER A 38 -19.27 -46.44 -34.43
CA SER A 38 -19.01 -47.69 -33.71
C SER A 38 -19.70 -47.70 -32.35
N LYS A 39 -20.46 -48.78 -32.15
CA LYS A 39 -21.29 -49.07 -30.97
C LYS A 39 -20.42 -49.23 -29.72
N LYS A 40 -20.71 -48.49 -28.64
CA LYS A 40 -21.12 -49.03 -27.31
C LYS A 40 -21.12 -47.99 -26.18
N ARG A 41 -22.11 -48.19 -25.30
CA ARG A 41 -22.27 -47.78 -23.89
C ARG A 41 -22.55 -46.30 -23.57
N LYS A 42 -23.79 -46.07 -23.11
CA LYS A 42 -24.23 -44.88 -22.37
C LYS A 42 -23.56 -44.84 -20.99
N SER A 43 -22.89 -43.74 -20.68
CA SER A 43 -22.64 -43.30 -19.31
C SER A 43 -22.70 -41.77 -19.22
N VAL A 44 -23.63 -41.31 -18.38
CA VAL A 44 -23.66 -40.11 -17.52
C VAL A 44 -23.08 -38.79 -18.06
N SER A 45 -23.97 -37.79 -18.07
CA SER A 45 -23.77 -36.38 -18.40
C SER A 45 -22.62 -35.73 -17.64
N THR A 46 -21.52 -35.48 -18.35
CA THR A 46 -20.53 -34.45 -18.03
C THR A 46 -20.70 -33.34 -19.06
N SER A 47 -20.82 -32.10 -18.58
CA SER A 47 -21.03 -30.90 -19.38
C SER A 47 -20.09 -30.84 -20.59
N GLU A 48 -20.63 -30.60 -21.79
CA GLU A 48 -19.92 -30.61 -23.09
C GLU A 48 -18.73 -29.65 -23.22
N HIS A 49 -18.44 -28.85 -22.18
CA HIS A 49 -17.43 -27.79 -22.17
C HIS A 49 -15.99 -28.31 -22.01
N GLN A 50 -15.78 -29.61 -21.75
CA GLN A 50 -14.44 -30.20 -21.59
C GLN A 50 -13.86 -30.84 -22.86
N ARG A 51 -14.54 -30.76 -24.01
CA ARG A 51 -14.10 -31.48 -25.22
C ARG A 51 -13.09 -30.75 -26.11
N TYR A 52 -12.82 -29.47 -25.87
CA TYR A 52 -11.96 -28.65 -26.74
C TYR A 52 -10.88 -27.89 -25.96
N PRO A 53 -9.66 -27.76 -26.50
CA PRO A 53 -8.57 -27.08 -25.80
C PRO A 53 -8.85 -25.57 -25.66
N PRO A 54 -8.75 -24.98 -24.45
CA PRO A 54 -9.06 -23.57 -24.25
C PRO A 54 -8.15 -22.68 -25.11
N ILE A 55 -8.74 -21.68 -25.78
CA ILE A 55 -7.97 -20.60 -26.41
C ILE A 55 -7.52 -19.66 -25.28
N VAL A 56 -6.22 -19.69 -24.98
CA VAL A 56 -5.60 -18.72 -24.06
C VAL A 56 -5.11 -17.54 -24.91
N ILE A 57 -5.73 -16.38 -24.73
CA ILE A 57 -5.28 -15.12 -25.34
C ILE A 57 -4.29 -14.51 -24.36
N VAL A 58 -3.01 -14.53 -24.72
CA VAL A 58 -1.95 -13.84 -23.97
C VAL A 58 -1.80 -12.46 -24.61
N PHE A 59 -2.18 -11.42 -23.88
CA PHE A 59 -1.82 -10.05 -24.25
C PHE A 59 -0.38 -9.83 -23.79
N GLU A 60 0.58 -9.94 -24.71
CA GLU A 60 2.00 -9.70 -24.42
C GLU A 60 2.28 -8.24 -24.02
N ASP A 61 1.46 -7.31 -24.52
CA ASP A 61 1.70 -5.87 -24.43
C ASP A 61 0.50 -5.12 -23.79
N LEU A 62 0.20 -5.37 -22.52
CA LEU A 62 -0.71 -4.48 -21.77
C LEU A 62 -0.02 -3.13 -21.43
N GLU A 63 1.31 -3.08 -21.51
CA GLU A 63 2.15 -1.95 -21.10
C GLU A 63 2.50 -0.97 -22.24
N ASN A 64 2.30 -1.35 -23.52
CA ASN A 64 2.63 -0.49 -24.68
C ASN A 64 1.50 0.46 -25.12
N ASN A 65 0.44 0.63 -24.33
CA ASN A 65 -0.49 1.73 -24.56
C ASN A 65 0.11 3.04 -24.05
N ASN A 66 1.06 3.59 -24.82
CA ASN A 66 1.57 4.96 -24.68
C ASN A 66 0.45 6.03 -24.79
N ASP A 67 -0.78 5.64 -25.14
CA ASP A 67 -1.94 6.52 -25.17
C ASP A 67 -2.60 6.72 -23.80
N ILE A 68 -2.27 5.95 -22.75
CA ILE A 68 -2.81 6.17 -21.39
C ILE A 68 -2.16 7.41 -20.77
N GLN A 69 -2.63 8.59 -21.19
CA GLN A 69 -2.33 9.90 -20.59
C GLN A 69 -2.81 10.04 -19.13
N VAL A 70 -3.41 9.00 -18.54
CA VAL A 70 -3.86 8.99 -17.15
C VAL A 70 -3.28 7.76 -16.45
N SER A 71 -2.01 7.86 -16.05
CA SER A 71 -1.36 6.82 -15.27
C SER A 71 -1.75 6.95 -13.80
N ILE A 72 -2.09 5.82 -13.17
CA ILE A 72 -2.18 5.75 -11.71
C ILE A 72 -0.81 6.08 -11.15
N GLN A 73 -0.78 6.98 -10.18
CA GLN A 73 0.41 7.30 -9.43
C GLN A 73 0.49 6.47 -8.16
N VAL A 74 1.70 6.08 -7.80
CA VAL A 74 1.96 5.25 -6.63
C VAL A 74 2.41 6.15 -5.49
N GLY A 75 1.78 6.02 -4.33
CA GLY A 75 2.15 6.76 -3.13
C GLY A 75 3.59 6.47 -2.70
N ILE A 76 4.24 7.45 -2.09
CA ILE A 76 5.67 7.38 -1.73
C ILE A 76 6.01 6.17 -0.86
N LYS A 77 5.11 5.77 0.05
CA LYS A 77 5.32 4.60 0.93
C LYS A 77 5.27 3.29 0.17
N VAL A 78 4.36 3.19 -0.81
CA VAL A 78 4.23 2.01 -1.66
C VAL A 78 5.44 1.92 -2.58
N PHE A 79 5.84 3.05 -3.19
CA PHE A 79 7.02 3.10 -4.04
C PHE A 79 8.30 2.75 -3.28
N GLN A 80 8.48 3.31 -2.07
CA GLN A 80 9.60 2.97 -1.20
C GLN A 80 9.60 1.48 -0.83
N LEU A 81 8.44 0.89 -0.53
CA LEU A 81 8.34 -0.55 -0.27
C LEU A 81 8.74 -1.39 -1.49
N LEU A 82 8.27 -1.05 -2.69
CA LEU A 82 8.65 -1.75 -3.91
C LEU A 82 10.15 -1.63 -4.20
N LEU A 83 10.72 -0.43 -3.98
CA LEU A 83 12.16 -0.21 -4.06
C LEU A 83 12.92 -1.02 -3.00
N ASP A 84 12.43 -1.08 -1.77
CA ASP A 84 13.06 -1.86 -0.71
C ASP A 84 13.05 -3.35 -1.05
N ILE A 85 11.95 -3.87 -1.60
CA ILE A 85 11.89 -5.25 -2.10
C ILE A 85 12.92 -5.45 -3.21
N PHE A 86 12.98 -4.53 -4.18
CA PHE A 86 13.92 -4.62 -5.29
C PHE A 86 15.40 -4.56 -4.85
N LEU A 87 15.74 -3.65 -3.93
CA LEU A 87 17.11 -3.41 -3.51
C LEU A 87 17.61 -4.43 -2.47
N TYR A 88 16.73 -4.88 -1.57
CA TYR A 88 17.12 -5.74 -0.43
C TYR A 88 16.70 -7.20 -0.56
N HIS A 89 15.80 -7.55 -1.48
CA HIS A 89 15.36 -8.93 -1.69
C HIS A 89 15.74 -9.45 -3.07
N ASP A 90 15.32 -8.79 -4.15
CA ASP A 90 15.59 -9.23 -5.51
C ASP A 90 15.72 -8.08 -6.52
N PHE A 91 16.87 -7.99 -7.20
CA PHE A 91 17.10 -7.03 -8.30
C PHE A 91 16.33 -7.40 -9.60
N SER A 92 15.12 -7.94 -9.46
CA SER A 92 14.24 -8.37 -10.54
C SER A 92 13.30 -7.24 -10.95
N VAL A 93 13.60 -6.63 -12.09
CA VAL A 93 12.72 -5.61 -12.70
C VAL A 93 11.33 -6.19 -12.99
N LEU A 94 11.26 -7.48 -13.35
CA LEU A 94 9.99 -8.16 -13.59
C LEU A 94 9.10 -8.22 -12.34
N ASN A 95 9.68 -8.46 -11.16
CA ASN A 95 8.91 -8.49 -9.91
C ASN A 95 8.50 -7.10 -9.46
N PHE A 96 9.35 -6.09 -9.72
CA PHE A 96 9.00 -4.69 -9.52
C PHE A 96 7.80 -4.29 -10.40
N ILE A 97 7.82 -4.62 -11.70
CA ILE A 97 6.70 -4.38 -12.62
C ILE A 97 5.44 -5.11 -12.16
N LYS A 98 5.54 -6.39 -11.77
CA LYS A 98 4.40 -7.13 -11.21
C LYS A 98 3.85 -6.49 -9.92
N GLY A 99 4.72 -5.90 -9.10
CA GLY A 99 4.32 -5.12 -7.93
C GLY A 99 3.51 -3.88 -8.31
N LEU A 100 3.93 -3.16 -9.35
CA LEU A 100 3.16 -2.03 -9.91
C LEU A 100 1.83 -2.48 -10.50
N GLN A 101 1.81 -3.56 -11.29
CA GLN A 101 0.59 -4.17 -11.82
C GLN A 101 -0.38 -4.57 -10.69
N PHE A 102 0.13 -5.13 -9.60
CA PHE A 102 -0.66 -5.43 -8.41
C PHE A 102 -1.27 -4.16 -7.79
N CYS A 103 -0.49 -3.09 -7.65
CA CYS A 103 -0.99 -1.82 -7.11
C CYS A 103 -2.12 -1.25 -7.99
N ILE A 104 -1.96 -1.29 -9.31
CA ILE A 104 -2.99 -0.87 -10.27
C ILE A 104 -4.26 -1.72 -10.10
N LEU A 105 -4.12 -3.03 -10.06
CA LEU A 105 -5.25 -3.94 -9.90
C LEU A 105 -5.98 -3.73 -8.57
N ASP A 106 -5.24 -3.61 -7.47
CA ASP A 106 -5.81 -3.40 -6.15
C ASP A 106 -6.50 -2.03 -6.03
N HIS A 107 -5.94 -0.99 -6.66
CA HIS A 107 -6.56 0.33 -6.73
C HIS A 107 -7.94 0.27 -7.38
N PHE A 108 -8.04 -0.34 -8.56
CA PHE A 108 -9.30 -0.45 -9.29
C PHE A 108 -10.32 -1.37 -8.59
N PHE A 109 -9.84 -2.35 -7.83
CA PHE A 109 -10.70 -3.29 -7.12
C PHE A 109 -11.22 -2.71 -5.80
N SER A 110 -10.34 -2.10 -5.02
CA SER A 110 -10.62 -1.63 -3.65
C SER A 110 -11.30 -0.27 -3.61
N PHE A 111 -11.10 0.59 -4.63
CA PHE A 111 -11.69 1.92 -4.68
C PHE A 111 -12.74 2.03 -5.80
N PRO A 112 -14.06 1.98 -5.50
CA PRO A 112 -15.10 2.06 -6.53
C PRO A 112 -15.08 3.34 -7.37
N CYS A 113 -14.61 4.45 -6.79
CA CYS A 113 -14.48 5.74 -7.46
C CYS A 113 -13.28 5.80 -8.41
N SER A 114 -12.40 4.80 -8.42
CA SER A 114 -11.33 4.67 -9.42
C SER A 114 -11.87 4.55 -10.85
N ARG A 115 -13.16 4.20 -11.03
CA ARG A 115 -13.84 4.22 -12.35
C ARG A 115 -13.83 5.60 -13.01
N ILE A 116 -13.67 6.66 -12.22
CA ILE A 116 -13.56 8.04 -12.72
C ILE A 116 -12.22 8.26 -13.43
N LEU A 117 -11.22 7.41 -13.18
CA LEU A 117 -9.94 7.44 -13.86
C LEU A 117 -10.11 6.98 -15.32
N CYS A 118 -10.33 7.93 -16.22
CA CYS A 118 -10.43 7.72 -17.65
C CYS A 118 -9.77 8.89 -18.39
N HIS A 119 -9.59 8.75 -19.71
CA HIS A 119 -9.07 9.85 -20.53
C HIS A 119 -9.95 11.09 -20.38
N HIS A 120 -9.33 12.27 -20.46
CA HIS A 120 -10.01 13.56 -20.27
C HIS A 120 -11.26 13.72 -21.17
N GLU A 121 -11.26 13.13 -22.36
CA GLU A 121 -12.40 13.16 -23.28
C GLU A 121 -13.62 12.35 -22.78
N ASP A 122 -13.39 11.26 -22.06
CA ASP A 122 -14.42 10.34 -21.57
C ASP A 122 -14.94 10.71 -20.17
N LEU A 123 -14.23 11.58 -19.45
CA LEU A 123 -14.57 12.02 -18.09
C LEU A 123 -16.01 12.59 -17.98
N PRO A 124 -16.47 13.50 -18.88
CA PRO A 124 -17.82 14.04 -18.80
C PRO A 124 -18.91 12.97 -18.93
N GLN A 125 -18.71 12.00 -19.84
CA GLN A 125 -19.67 10.92 -20.05
C GLN A 125 -19.66 9.93 -18.88
N THR A 126 -18.48 9.66 -18.32
CA THR A 126 -18.30 8.78 -17.16
C THR A 126 -19.02 9.31 -15.93
N ILE A 127 -18.86 10.61 -15.64
CA ILE A 127 -19.51 11.31 -14.53
C ILE A 127 -21.03 11.38 -14.73
N LYS A 128 -21.49 11.66 -15.95
CA LYS A 128 -22.92 11.66 -16.27
C LYS A 128 -23.57 10.30 -15.97
N ASN A 129 -22.86 9.20 -16.26
CA ASN A 129 -23.30 7.83 -16.03
C ASN A 129 -23.22 7.38 -14.55
N MET A 130 -22.63 8.17 -13.64
CA MET A 130 -22.55 7.82 -12.22
C MET A 130 -23.93 7.80 -11.57
N LYS A 131 -24.17 6.77 -10.78
CA LYS A 131 -25.40 6.61 -9.98
C LYS A 131 -25.20 7.22 -8.59
N HIS A 132 -26.29 7.39 -7.85
CA HIS A 132 -26.28 7.92 -6.49
C HIS A 132 -25.25 7.21 -5.57
N HIS A 133 -25.16 5.88 -5.63
CA HIS A 133 -24.18 5.11 -4.86
C HIS A 133 -22.72 5.48 -5.15
N ASP A 134 -22.40 5.77 -6.41
CA ASP A 134 -21.04 6.15 -6.81
C ASP A 134 -20.70 7.54 -6.27
N ILE A 135 -21.67 8.45 -6.26
CA ILE A 135 -21.54 9.81 -5.74
C ILE A 135 -21.38 9.77 -4.23
N GLU A 136 -22.13 8.91 -3.53
CA GLU A 136 -21.97 8.74 -2.10
C GLU A 136 -20.57 8.21 -1.76
N SER A 137 -20.03 7.30 -2.58
CA SER A 137 -18.66 6.83 -2.42
C SER A 137 -17.63 7.97 -2.59
N VAL A 138 -17.88 8.91 -3.52
CA VAL A 138 -17.08 10.13 -3.66
C VAL A 138 -17.22 11.02 -2.42
N ARG A 139 -18.43 11.23 -1.92
CA ARG A 139 -18.70 12.04 -0.71
C ARG A 139 -18.02 11.50 0.54
N MET A 140 -17.92 10.18 0.66
CA MET A 140 -17.25 9.50 1.76
C MET A 140 -15.71 9.52 1.67
N THR A 141 -15.14 10.03 0.58
CA THR A 141 -13.69 10.11 0.41
C THR A 141 -13.09 11.20 1.31
N PRO A 142 -12.03 10.91 2.09
CA PRO A 142 -11.49 11.86 3.06
C PRO A 142 -11.07 13.21 2.47
N SER A 143 -10.48 13.24 1.27
CA SER A 143 -10.16 14.51 0.60
C SER A 143 -11.39 15.35 0.30
N PHE A 144 -12.50 14.72 -0.11
CA PHE A 144 -13.72 15.41 -0.51
C PHE A 144 -14.41 15.98 0.72
N MET A 145 -14.44 15.23 1.82
CA MET A 145 -14.93 15.73 3.09
C MET A 145 -14.17 16.99 3.54
N ARG A 146 -12.84 17.00 3.45
CA ARG A 146 -12.02 18.18 3.76
C ARG A 146 -12.29 19.36 2.82
N TYR A 147 -12.50 19.08 1.54
CA TYR A 147 -12.87 20.08 0.56
C TYR A 147 -14.21 20.72 0.92
N VAL A 148 -15.25 19.92 1.18
CA VAL A 148 -16.57 20.39 1.63
C VAL A 148 -16.45 21.23 2.91
N GLU A 149 -15.67 20.79 3.90
CA GLU A 149 -15.45 21.55 5.14
C GLU A 149 -14.86 22.95 4.89
N SER A 150 -14.03 23.11 3.84
CA SER A 150 -13.43 24.39 3.46
C SER A 150 -14.37 25.31 2.66
N SER A 151 -15.42 24.76 2.04
CA SER A 151 -16.37 25.50 1.21
C SER A 151 -17.39 26.30 2.05
N PRO A 152 -18.01 27.36 1.49
CA PRO A 152 -19.08 28.12 2.15
C PRO A 152 -20.31 27.25 2.52
N PRO A 153 -21.06 27.58 3.60
CA PRO A 153 -22.18 26.75 4.05
C PRO A 153 -23.28 26.46 3.02
N LYS A 154 -23.50 27.38 2.07
CA LYS A 154 -24.49 27.17 0.99
C LYS A 154 -24.04 26.11 -0.01
N GLU A 155 -22.75 26.10 -0.32
CA GLU A 155 -22.15 25.12 -1.24
C GLU A 155 -22.02 23.77 -0.56
N GLN A 156 -21.73 23.73 0.75
CA GLN A 156 -21.73 22.49 1.52
C GLN A 156 -23.05 21.72 1.41
N ILE A 157 -24.18 22.41 1.59
CA ILE A 157 -25.52 21.79 1.45
C ILE A 157 -25.72 21.29 0.02
N ALA A 158 -25.32 22.06 -0.98
CA ALA A 158 -25.44 21.67 -2.38
C ALA A 158 -24.56 20.44 -2.73
N LEU A 159 -23.33 20.37 -2.22
CA LEU A 159 -22.41 19.24 -2.42
C LEU A 159 -22.88 17.96 -1.71
N LEU A 160 -23.60 18.08 -0.59
CA LEU A 160 -24.07 16.92 0.18
C LEU A 160 -25.46 16.43 -0.25
N GLU A 161 -26.37 17.33 -0.64
CA GLU A 161 -27.76 16.95 -0.95
C GLU A 161 -28.02 16.79 -2.46
N ASN A 162 -27.33 17.55 -3.32
CA ASN A 162 -27.59 17.56 -4.75
C ASN A 162 -26.51 16.80 -5.54
N ASP A 163 -26.91 15.62 -6.02
CA ASP A 163 -26.08 14.75 -6.85
C ASP A 163 -25.59 15.41 -8.15
N ASP A 164 -26.44 16.17 -8.83
CA ASP A 164 -26.08 16.83 -10.08
C ASP A 164 -25.12 18.00 -9.86
N TYR A 165 -25.24 18.70 -8.73
CA TYR A 165 -24.27 19.72 -8.34
C TYR A 165 -22.91 19.09 -8.04
N THR A 166 -22.91 18.01 -7.25
CA THR A 166 -21.69 17.25 -6.92
C THR A 166 -20.99 16.74 -8.17
N LYS A 167 -21.74 16.18 -9.13
CA LYS A 167 -21.19 15.71 -10.41
C LYS A 167 -20.48 16.80 -11.19
N ASN A 168 -21.08 18.00 -11.27
CA ASN A 168 -20.51 19.10 -12.03
C ASN A 168 -19.23 19.62 -11.36
N ASP A 169 -19.27 19.80 -10.04
CA ASP A 169 -18.11 20.24 -9.25
C ASP A 169 -16.94 19.26 -9.38
N VAL A 170 -17.18 17.96 -9.18
CA VAL A 170 -16.17 16.90 -9.36
C VAL A 170 -15.61 16.89 -10.77
N LYS A 171 -16.45 17.08 -11.79
CA LYS A 171 -16.01 17.14 -13.19
C LYS A 171 -15.08 18.32 -13.42
N ASP A 172 -15.43 19.49 -12.89
CA ASP A 172 -14.65 20.72 -13.09
C ASP A 172 -13.30 20.63 -12.36
N GLU A 173 -13.27 20.19 -11.10
CA GLU A 173 -12.05 19.96 -10.30
C GLU A 173 -11.10 18.95 -10.95
N LEU A 174 -11.62 17.77 -11.34
CA LEU A 174 -10.79 16.75 -11.98
C LEU A 174 -10.25 17.20 -13.35
N THR A 175 -11.06 17.95 -14.10
CA THR A 175 -10.63 18.51 -15.39
C THR A 175 -9.48 19.51 -15.19
N GLU A 176 -9.53 20.33 -14.15
CA GLU A 176 -8.46 21.25 -13.79
C GLU A 176 -7.19 20.50 -13.41
N LEU A 177 -7.28 19.50 -12.53
CA LEU A 177 -6.13 18.68 -12.11
C LEU A 177 -5.47 17.96 -13.28
N MET A 178 -6.26 17.38 -14.19
CA MET A 178 -5.73 16.69 -15.37
C MET A 178 -5.05 17.67 -16.33
N LYS A 179 -5.59 18.87 -16.53
CA LYS A 179 -4.96 19.91 -17.37
C LYS A 179 -3.62 20.35 -16.78
N THR A 180 -3.56 20.60 -15.48
CA THR A 180 -2.32 20.95 -14.78
C THR A 180 -1.28 19.83 -14.93
N SER A 181 -1.70 18.58 -14.72
CA SER A 181 -0.82 17.40 -14.86
C SER A 181 -0.28 17.25 -16.28
N VAL A 182 -1.12 17.44 -17.31
CA VAL A 182 -0.69 17.36 -18.73
C VAL A 182 0.25 18.51 -19.10
N GLN A 183 0.04 19.71 -18.58
CA GLN A 183 0.94 20.84 -18.77
C GLN A 183 2.31 20.60 -18.13
N GLU A 184 2.34 19.97 -16.95
CA GLU A 184 3.56 19.65 -16.21
C GLU A 184 4.33 18.47 -16.82
N LEU A 185 3.65 17.42 -17.30
CA LEU A 185 4.26 16.21 -17.88
C LEU A 185 4.62 16.34 -19.38
N GLY A 186 4.02 17.29 -20.09
CA GLY A 186 4.20 17.47 -21.54
C GLY A 186 5.40 18.33 -21.94
N GLN A 187 6.10 18.95 -21.00
CA GLN A 187 7.29 19.76 -21.26
C GLN A 187 8.50 19.07 -20.62
N ASP A 188 9.51 18.71 -21.42
CA ASP A 188 10.75 18.06 -20.94
C ASP A 188 11.42 18.87 -19.81
N ILE A 189 11.23 20.19 -19.81
CA ILE A 189 11.51 21.14 -18.74
C ILE A 189 10.50 22.28 -18.91
N HIS A 190 9.67 22.58 -17.91
CA HIS A 190 8.75 23.72 -17.97
C HIS A 190 9.54 24.99 -18.34
N ASN A 191 9.12 25.77 -19.35
CA ASN A 191 9.95 26.89 -19.87
C ASN A 191 10.42 27.86 -18.78
N ASP A 192 9.56 28.15 -17.81
CA ASP A 192 9.84 28.95 -16.61
C ASP A 192 10.99 28.42 -15.72
N LEU A 193 11.33 27.11 -15.78
CA LEU A 193 12.46 26.54 -15.06
C LEU A 193 13.80 26.84 -15.76
N GLN A 194 13.78 27.28 -17.02
CA GLN A 194 14.98 27.77 -17.73
C GLN A 194 15.41 29.16 -17.24
N ASP A 195 14.52 29.91 -16.58
CA ASP A 195 14.80 31.23 -16.00
C ASP A 195 15.41 31.14 -14.59
N ILE A 196 15.45 29.95 -13.98
CA ILE A 196 16.06 29.75 -12.65
C ILE A 196 17.57 30.03 -12.66
N PRO A 197 18.39 29.48 -13.59
CA PRO A 197 19.82 29.79 -13.64
C PRO A 197 20.14 31.30 -13.72
N PRO A 198 19.54 32.11 -14.62
CA PRO A 198 19.84 33.54 -14.69
C PRO A 198 19.33 34.32 -13.47
N ASP A 199 18.20 33.94 -12.87
CA ASP A 199 17.71 34.56 -11.62
C ASP A 199 18.66 34.28 -10.44
N LEU A 200 19.17 33.06 -10.34
CA LEU A 200 20.16 32.69 -9.33
C LEU A 200 21.49 33.40 -9.56
N GLU A 201 21.95 33.53 -10.81
CA GLU A 201 23.13 34.34 -11.15
C GLU A 201 22.96 35.81 -10.74
N ARG A 202 21.77 36.39 -10.94
CA ARG A 202 21.46 37.76 -10.49
C ARG A 202 21.50 37.90 -8.96
N LEU A 203 20.98 36.92 -8.24
CA LEU A 203 21.02 36.91 -6.77
C LEU A 203 22.45 36.72 -6.25
N LEU A 204 23.25 35.86 -6.89
CA LEU A 204 24.66 35.66 -6.58
C LEU A 204 25.47 36.94 -6.84
N GLN A 205 25.29 37.59 -7.98
CA GLN A 205 25.93 38.87 -8.29
C GLN A 205 25.62 39.93 -7.21
N ARG A 206 24.37 40.00 -6.72
CA ARG A 206 23.98 40.91 -5.64
C ARG A 206 24.62 40.57 -4.28
N PHE A 207 24.90 39.29 -4.02
CA PHE A 207 25.69 38.90 -2.84
C PHE A 207 27.16 39.28 -2.98
N ASP A 208 27.74 39.12 -4.17
CA ASP A 208 29.13 39.50 -4.43
C ASP A 208 29.32 41.03 -4.31
N THR A 209 28.37 41.82 -4.81
CA THR A 209 28.41 43.29 -4.69
C THR A 209 28.24 43.77 -3.24
N LEU A 210 27.59 43.00 -2.37
CA LEU A 210 27.49 43.33 -0.94
C LEU A 210 28.82 43.19 -0.20
N HIS A 211 29.77 42.41 -0.74
CA HIS A 211 31.13 42.29 -0.20
C HIS A 211 32.05 43.45 -0.62
N GLU A 212 31.67 44.20 -1.66
CA GLU A 212 32.38 45.39 -2.16
C GLU A 212 32.00 46.68 -1.43
N ILE A 213 30.94 46.66 -0.61
CA ILE A 213 30.68 47.74 0.34
C ILE A 213 31.61 47.46 1.53
N PRO A 214 32.64 48.29 1.77
CA PRO A 214 33.41 48.15 2.99
C PRO A 214 32.43 48.17 4.15
N GLU A 215 32.65 47.32 5.15
CA GLU A 215 32.09 47.52 6.47
C GLU A 215 32.50 48.93 6.90
N GLU A 216 31.68 49.94 6.57
CA GLU A 216 31.67 51.17 7.32
C GLU A 216 31.25 50.72 8.71
N GLU A 217 32.26 50.58 9.56
CA GLU A 217 32.13 50.76 10.99
C GLU A 217 31.20 51.96 11.19
N GLU A 218 29.91 51.72 11.46
CA GLU A 218 29.05 52.71 12.12
C GLU A 218 29.52 52.85 13.58
N ASP A 219 30.79 53.22 13.75
CA ASP A 219 31.31 53.90 14.92
C ASP A 219 31.58 55.35 14.47
N THR A 220 30.56 56.20 14.58
CA THR A 220 30.61 57.65 14.90
C THR A 220 29.21 58.25 14.71
N ASP A 221 28.33 58.16 15.72
CA ASP A 221 28.16 59.09 16.84
C ASP A 221 27.06 60.13 16.59
N SER A 222 25.93 59.97 17.30
CA SER A 222 25.26 61.08 17.99
C SER A 222 24.56 60.53 19.22
N GLN A 223 25.31 60.54 20.32
CA GLN A 223 24.85 60.60 21.71
C GLN A 223 23.35 60.92 21.90
N GLU A 224 22.59 59.91 22.32
CA GLU A 224 21.88 59.99 23.59
C GLU A 224 22.10 58.64 24.30
N GLU A 225 23.18 58.55 25.07
CA GLU A 225 23.22 57.63 26.20
C GLU A 225 22.13 58.05 27.17
N SER A 226 20.90 57.61 26.93
CA SER A 226 19.95 57.44 28.03
C SER A 226 20.48 56.25 28.84
N THR A 227 21.43 56.54 29.73
CA THR A 227 21.72 55.72 30.89
C THR A 227 20.36 55.31 31.46
N LEU A 228 20.02 54.02 31.35
CA LEU A 228 18.80 53.47 31.91
C LEU A 228 18.92 53.63 33.42
N HIS A 229 18.45 54.77 33.94
CA HIS A 229 18.36 55.02 35.36
C HIS A 229 17.33 54.05 35.93
N LEU A 230 17.81 52.90 36.32
CA LEU A 230 17.04 51.82 36.90
C LEU A 230 16.78 52.17 38.35
N GLU A 231 15.74 52.98 38.58
CA GLU A 231 15.12 53.02 39.91
C GLU A 231 14.66 51.61 40.28
N LYS A 232 14.80 51.26 41.56
CA LYS A 232 14.40 49.97 42.13
C LYS A 232 12.91 49.73 41.86
N THR A 233 12.62 49.10 40.74
CA THR A 233 11.29 48.64 40.37
C THR A 233 11.25 47.12 40.40
N ASP A 234 10.07 46.61 40.70
CA ASP A 234 9.77 45.20 40.82
C ASP A 234 10.24 44.39 39.59
N LEU A 235 10.79 43.18 39.80
CA LEU A 235 11.45 42.33 38.81
C LEU A 235 10.57 42.10 37.57
N HIS A 236 9.26 42.06 37.76
CA HIS A 236 8.27 41.89 36.71
C HIS A 236 8.23 43.08 35.73
N ASN A 237 8.35 44.31 36.23
CA ASN A 237 8.31 45.52 35.39
C ASN A 237 9.60 45.69 34.58
N LEU A 238 10.74 45.29 35.15
CA LEU A 238 12.01 45.26 34.45
C LEU A 238 11.98 44.25 33.29
N ARG A 239 11.45 43.04 33.55
CA ARG A 239 11.31 41.98 32.54
C ARG A 239 10.38 42.39 31.40
N LYS A 240 9.30 43.11 31.71
CA LYS A 240 8.37 43.65 30.70
C LYS A 240 9.03 44.73 29.83
N LYS A 241 9.77 45.66 30.42
CA LYS A 241 10.52 46.69 29.66
C LYS A 241 11.63 46.10 28.79
N LEU A 242 12.35 45.10 29.27
CA LEU A 242 13.37 44.39 28.48
C LEU A 242 12.74 43.59 27.32
N MET A 243 11.58 42.95 27.56
CA MET A 243 10.81 42.29 26.51
C MET A 243 10.25 43.27 25.47
N GLU A 244 9.82 44.46 25.88
CA GLU A 244 9.34 45.52 24.97
C GLU A 244 10.49 46.17 24.18
N ALA A 245 11.68 46.31 24.79
CA ALA A 245 12.89 46.79 24.11
C ALA A 245 13.44 45.75 23.11
N GLY A 246 13.40 44.47 23.45
CA GLY A 246 13.74 43.37 22.53
C GLY A 246 12.73 43.17 21.39
N LYS A 247 11.51 43.70 21.51
CA LYS A 247 10.49 43.72 20.45
C LYS A 247 10.65 44.87 19.45
N LYS A 248 11.53 45.84 19.69
CA LYS A 248 11.86 46.85 18.66
C LYS A 248 12.68 46.15 17.59
N SER A 249 12.02 45.87 16.46
CA SER A 249 12.58 45.21 15.27
C SER A 249 13.99 45.73 14.98
N LYS A 250 15.00 44.85 15.10
CA LYS A 250 16.34 45.12 14.57
C LYS A 250 16.16 45.56 13.12
N LYS A 251 16.69 46.73 12.75
CA LYS A 251 16.73 47.14 11.34
C LYS A 251 17.54 46.07 10.59
N LEU A 252 16.88 45.34 9.70
CA LEU A 252 17.48 44.24 8.95
C LEU A 252 18.70 44.76 8.19
N SER A 253 19.84 44.10 8.36
CA SER A 253 21.05 44.36 7.58
C SER A 253 20.73 44.18 6.07
N PRO A 254 21.40 44.91 5.15
CA PRO A 254 21.30 44.67 3.71
C PRO A 254 21.49 43.19 3.35
N TYR A 255 22.42 42.49 4.02
CA TYR A 255 22.61 41.04 3.88
C TYR A 255 21.37 40.23 4.32
N GLU A 256 20.77 40.58 5.46
CA GLU A 256 19.57 39.91 5.97
C GLU A 256 18.36 40.12 5.05
N LYS A 257 18.23 41.30 4.44
CA LYS A 257 17.18 41.58 3.44
C LYS A 257 17.36 40.73 2.19
N LEU A 258 18.58 40.66 1.65
CA LEU A 258 18.85 39.83 0.46
C LEU A 258 18.68 38.34 0.77
N ARG A 259 19.11 37.88 1.95
CA ARG A 259 18.87 36.52 2.43
C ARG A 259 17.37 36.19 2.49
N LEU A 260 16.55 37.09 3.02
CA LEU A 260 15.10 36.90 3.05
C LEU A 260 14.49 36.87 1.65
N GLU A 261 14.97 37.72 0.73
CA GLU A 261 14.54 37.72 -0.67
C GLU A 261 14.86 36.38 -1.38
N VAL A 262 16.03 35.80 -1.11
CA VAL A 262 16.39 34.47 -1.65
C VAL A 262 15.52 33.37 -1.05
N VAL A 263 15.26 33.42 0.26
CA VAL A 263 14.36 32.46 0.91
C VAL A 263 12.95 32.58 0.33
N ASP A 264 12.45 33.80 0.12
CA ASP A 264 11.13 34.04 -0.49
C ASP A 264 11.08 33.58 -1.95
N TYR A 265 12.15 33.80 -2.73
CA TYR A 265 12.26 33.28 -4.09
C TYR A 265 12.13 31.75 -4.13
N TYR A 266 12.89 31.04 -3.28
CA TYR A 266 12.80 29.58 -3.19
C TYR A 266 11.45 29.10 -2.64
N ASP A 267 10.87 29.79 -1.64
CA ASP A 267 9.55 29.44 -1.11
C ASP A 267 8.47 29.57 -2.19
N ASN A 268 8.49 30.66 -2.96
CA ASN A 268 7.57 30.85 -4.09
C ASN A 268 7.78 29.80 -5.19
N LEU A 269 9.03 29.48 -5.51
CA LEU A 269 9.37 28.45 -6.49
C LEU A 269 8.84 27.08 -6.06
N PHE A 270 9.12 26.66 -4.81
CA PHE A 270 8.68 25.37 -4.30
C PHE A 270 7.16 25.30 -4.13
N ARG A 271 6.49 26.37 -3.73
CA ARG A 271 5.01 26.40 -3.69
C ARG A 271 4.39 26.25 -5.08
N LYS A 272 5.02 26.81 -6.11
CA LYS A 272 4.54 26.72 -7.49
C LYS A 272 4.68 25.29 -8.05
N TYR A 273 5.83 24.63 -7.84
CA TYR A 273 6.14 23.35 -8.50
C TYR A 273 6.06 22.10 -7.62
N LEU A 274 6.24 22.22 -6.29
CA LEU A 274 6.30 21.09 -5.35
C LEU A 274 5.09 21.06 -4.41
N SER A 275 3.90 21.20 -4.99
CA SER A 275 2.66 21.06 -4.23
C SER A 275 2.44 19.61 -3.79
N CYS A 276 2.00 19.41 -2.55
CA CYS A 276 1.72 18.08 -2.05
C CYS A 276 0.47 17.52 -2.73
N PRO A 277 0.51 16.36 -3.40
CA PRO A 277 -0.67 15.82 -4.08
C PRO A 277 -1.88 15.61 -3.16
N LYS A 278 -1.63 15.39 -1.86
CA LYS A 278 -2.66 15.19 -0.84
C LYS A 278 -3.43 16.47 -0.46
N SER A 279 -2.99 17.65 -0.90
CA SER A 279 -3.73 18.89 -0.69
C SER A 279 -4.88 19.05 -1.67
N PHE A 280 -4.89 18.32 -2.79
CA PHE A 280 -5.94 18.41 -3.79
C PHE A 280 -7.16 17.56 -3.41
N PRO A 281 -8.38 18.02 -3.75
CA PRO A 281 -9.57 17.19 -3.64
C PRO A 281 -9.46 15.98 -4.57
N LEU A 282 -9.95 14.83 -4.11
CA LEU A 282 -10.04 13.58 -4.88
C LEU A 282 -8.70 13.04 -5.40
N HIS A 283 -7.59 13.37 -4.75
CA HIS A 283 -6.29 12.83 -5.11
C HIS A 283 -6.24 11.30 -5.00
N GLU A 284 -7.08 10.69 -4.15
CA GLU A 284 -7.25 9.25 -4.01
C GLU A 284 -7.75 8.57 -5.29
N VAL A 285 -8.31 9.29 -6.26
CA VAL A 285 -8.66 8.72 -7.57
C VAL A 285 -7.40 8.39 -8.37
N PHE A 286 -6.37 9.23 -8.26
CA PHE A 286 -5.12 9.13 -9.03
C PHE A 286 -4.01 8.41 -8.26
N TYR A 287 -4.01 8.47 -6.92
CA TYR A 287 -2.94 7.96 -6.08
C TYR A 287 -3.34 6.71 -5.30
N TYR A 288 -2.51 5.67 -5.40
CA TYR A 288 -2.62 4.47 -4.59
C TYR A 288 -1.63 4.51 -3.40
N ASP A 289 -2.12 4.57 -2.16
CA ASP A 289 -1.29 4.72 -0.94
C ASP A 289 -1.38 3.54 0.06
N SER A 290 -1.94 2.39 -0.33
CA SER A 290 -2.05 1.24 0.60
C SER A 290 -0.78 0.39 0.71
N ALA A 291 0.24 0.92 1.37
CA ALA A 291 1.51 0.20 1.56
C ALA A 291 1.37 -1.06 2.44
N ALA A 292 0.42 -1.08 3.36
CA ALA A 292 0.21 -2.22 4.25
C ALA A 292 -0.30 -3.45 3.50
N ASP A 293 -1.24 -3.25 2.56
CA ASP A 293 -1.82 -4.34 1.78
C ASP A 293 -0.83 -4.88 0.76
N VAL A 294 -0.12 -4.00 0.06
CA VAL A 294 0.99 -4.38 -0.83
C VAL A 294 2.05 -5.17 -0.08
N LYS A 295 2.44 -4.73 1.12
CA LYS A 295 3.45 -5.44 1.93
C LYS A 295 2.97 -6.83 2.31
N ARG A 296 1.71 -6.98 2.74
CA ARG A 296 1.15 -8.28 3.14
C ARG A 296 1.10 -9.27 1.98
N GLN A 297 0.80 -8.79 0.78
CA GLN A 297 0.64 -9.64 -0.41
C GLN A 297 1.97 -9.94 -1.11
N LEU A 298 2.83 -8.93 -1.31
CA LEU A 298 4.09 -9.10 -2.04
C LEU A 298 5.22 -9.60 -1.14
N ASN A 299 5.31 -9.13 0.10
CA ASN A 299 6.37 -9.50 1.05
C ASN A 299 5.79 -10.15 2.31
N SER A 300 5.11 -11.28 2.09
CA SER A 300 4.48 -12.04 3.17
C SER A 300 5.52 -12.64 4.14
N SER A 301 5.19 -12.65 5.43
CA SER A 301 6.04 -13.22 6.49
C SER A 301 5.33 -14.43 7.15
N PRO A 302 5.24 -15.59 6.45
CA PRO A 302 4.48 -16.74 6.93
C PRO A 302 5.01 -17.29 8.26
N ARG A 303 6.32 -17.24 8.46
CA ARG A 303 6.95 -17.65 9.73
C ARG A 303 6.43 -16.82 10.90
N SER A 304 6.43 -15.50 10.76
CA SER A 304 5.94 -14.59 11.80
C SER A 304 4.46 -14.81 12.07
N ALA A 305 3.63 -15.01 11.03
CA ALA A 305 2.22 -15.31 11.19
C ALA A 305 1.96 -16.61 11.98
N VAL A 306 2.68 -17.69 11.65
CA VAL A 306 2.57 -18.97 12.38
C VAL A 306 3.07 -18.82 13.82
N GLN A 307 4.19 -18.13 14.04
CA GLN A 307 4.70 -17.89 15.39
C GLN A 307 3.72 -17.06 16.24
N THR A 308 3.15 -15.99 15.68
CA THR A 308 2.11 -15.19 16.36
C THR A 308 0.88 -16.03 16.66
N ALA A 309 0.44 -16.89 15.73
CA ALA A 309 -0.72 -17.75 15.95
C ALA A 309 -0.50 -18.77 17.09
N LEU A 310 0.70 -19.33 17.20
CA LEU A 310 1.05 -20.30 18.23
C LEU A 310 1.38 -19.64 19.59
N ALA A 311 1.95 -18.43 19.57
CA ALA A 311 2.31 -17.70 20.78
C ALA A 311 1.10 -16.97 21.41
N THR A 312 0.26 -16.36 20.58
CA THR A 312 -0.89 -15.54 20.99
C THR A 312 -2.13 -15.86 20.14
N PRO A 313 -2.85 -16.95 20.46
CA PRO A 313 -4.02 -17.40 19.67
C PRO A 313 -5.16 -16.38 19.62
N HIS A 314 -5.28 -15.54 20.64
CA HIS A 314 -6.30 -14.48 20.72
C HIS A 314 -6.24 -13.50 19.54
N HIS A 315 -5.05 -13.25 18.97
CA HIS A 315 -4.90 -12.37 17.81
C HIS A 315 -5.76 -12.81 16.61
N TYR A 316 -5.99 -14.13 16.46
CA TYR A 316 -6.80 -14.68 15.37
C TYR A 316 -8.18 -15.16 15.82
N LEU A 317 -8.28 -15.75 17.02
CA LEU A 317 -9.53 -16.35 17.51
C LEU A 317 -10.44 -15.33 18.23
N GLN A 318 -9.90 -14.19 18.68
CA GLN A 318 -10.63 -13.13 19.38
C GLN A 318 -11.52 -13.64 20.54
N CYS A 319 -11.08 -14.71 21.20
CA CYS A 319 -11.83 -15.35 22.29
C CYS A 319 -11.38 -14.84 23.66
N LYS A 320 -12.31 -14.74 24.60
CA LYS A 320 -12.05 -14.28 25.98
C LYS A 320 -11.09 -15.20 26.75
N CYS A 321 -11.10 -16.51 26.47
CA CYS A 321 -10.26 -17.48 27.18
C CYS A 321 -8.78 -17.43 26.79
N CYS A 322 -8.40 -16.75 25.70
CA CYS A 322 -7.01 -16.61 25.27
C CYS A 322 -6.47 -15.18 25.42
N GLU A 323 -7.26 -14.26 26.01
CA GLU A 323 -6.87 -12.87 26.26
C GLU A 323 -5.89 -12.83 27.45
N MET A 324 -4.60 -12.95 27.15
CA MET A 324 -3.53 -13.04 28.16
C MET A 324 -2.26 -12.34 27.70
N GLU A 325 -1.41 -11.99 28.67
CA GLU A 325 -0.07 -11.46 28.41
C GLU A 325 0.84 -12.51 27.74
N PRO A 326 1.76 -12.08 26.86
CA PRO A 326 2.71 -12.98 26.21
C PRO A 326 3.60 -13.66 27.26
N GLY A 327 3.67 -14.99 27.18
CA GLY A 327 4.50 -15.82 28.07
C GLY A 327 3.73 -16.63 29.10
N ILE A 328 2.50 -16.26 29.42
CA ILE A 328 1.64 -17.08 30.31
C ILE A 328 1.11 -18.29 29.53
N ILE A 329 1.07 -19.45 30.18
CA ILE A 329 0.48 -20.69 29.67
C ILE A 329 -0.81 -20.97 30.46
N SER A 330 -1.93 -21.13 29.76
CA SER A 330 -3.22 -21.52 30.34
C SER A 330 -3.71 -22.83 29.75
N SER A 331 -4.40 -23.62 30.56
CA SER A 331 -5.16 -24.83 30.22
C SER A 331 -6.22 -24.59 29.13
N MET A 332 -6.72 -23.36 28.98
CA MET A 332 -7.81 -23.01 28.05
C MET A 332 -7.31 -22.74 26.62
N MET A 333 -5.99 -22.69 26.43
CA MET A 333 -5.39 -22.52 25.10
C MET A 333 -5.51 -23.81 24.28
N PRO A 334 -5.47 -23.74 22.94
CA PRO A 334 -5.38 -24.92 22.10
C PRO A 334 -4.11 -25.74 22.40
N ASP A 335 -4.22 -27.08 22.35
CA ASP A 335 -3.12 -28.01 22.68
C ASP A 335 -1.81 -27.68 21.97
N LEU A 336 -1.89 -27.37 20.67
CA LEU A 336 -0.72 -27.03 19.86
C LEU A 336 0.00 -25.78 20.39
N CYS A 337 -0.75 -24.81 20.90
CA CYS A 337 -0.19 -23.57 21.47
C CYS A 337 0.46 -23.83 22.84
N ILE A 338 -0.12 -24.69 23.66
CA ILE A 338 0.46 -25.13 24.93
C ILE A 338 1.78 -25.87 24.68
N VAL A 339 1.74 -26.87 23.79
CA VAL A 339 2.92 -27.67 23.40
C VAL A 339 3.99 -26.76 22.79
N TYR A 340 3.61 -25.78 21.97
CA TYR A 340 4.52 -24.76 21.47
C TYR A 340 5.12 -23.89 22.59
N LYS A 341 4.36 -23.36 23.54
CA LYS A 341 4.96 -22.54 24.61
C LYS A 341 5.95 -23.36 25.46
N LEU A 342 5.61 -24.60 25.80
CA LEU A 342 6.50 -25.52 26.52
C LEU A 342 7.78 -25.85 25.70
N HIS A 343 7.69 -25.97 24.38
CA HIS A 343 8.86 -26.25 23.54
C HIS A 343 9.87 -25.08 23.55
N LEU A 344 9.41 -23.84 23.77
CA LEU A 344 10.28 -22.67 23.81
C LEU A 344 11.17 -22.65 25.06
N GLU A 345 10.66 -23.16 26.18
CA GLU A 345 11.38 -23.30 27.46
C GLU A 345 12.38 -24.46 27.46
N CYS A 346 12.20 -25.42 26.55
CA CYS A 346 13.08 -26.57 26.43
C CYS A 346 14.41 -26.23 25.73
N THR A 347 15.45 -27.00 26.07
CA THR A 347 16.76 -26.93 25.39
C THR A 347 16.71 -27.53 23.97
N GLN A 348 17.82 -27.49 23.24
CA GLN A 348 17.91 -27.98 21.85
C GLN A 348 17.48 -29.45 21.68
N LEU A 349 17.66 -30.30 22.70
CA LEU A 349 17.19 -31.68 22.73
C LEU A 349 16.10 -31.80 23.79
N ILE A 350 14.89 -32.13 23.34
CA ILE A 350 13.69 -32.21 24.17
C ILE A 350 13.40 -33.67 24.47
N ASN A 351 13.32 -34.03 25.76
CA ASN A 351 12.87 -35.35 26.20
C ASN A 351 11.34 -35.43 26.03
N LEU A 352 10.84 -36.43 25.27
CA LEU A 352 9.41 -36.58 25.00
C LEU A 352 8.60 -36.89 26.25
N PHE A 353 9.18 -37.60 27.23
CA PHE A 353 8.47 -37.96 28.44
C PHE A 353 8.27 -36.75 29.36
N ASP A 354 9.33 -35.99 29.62
CA ASP A 354 9.25 -34.79 30.47
C ASP A 354 8.31 -33.74 29.85
N TRP A 355 8.34 -33.62 28.51
CA TRP A 355 7.46 -32.71 27.79
C TRP A 355 5.99 -33.13 27.84
N LEU A 356 5.70 -34.43 27.75
CA LEU A 356 4.36 -34.97 27.96
C LEU A 356 3.87 -34.69 29.39
N GLN A 357 4.71 -34.89 30.40
CA GLN A 357 4.34 -34.62 31.79
C GLN A 357 4.06 -33.13 32.04
N ALA A 358 4.86 -32.24 31.47
CA ALA A 358 4.60 -30.80 31.52
C ALA A 358 3.27 -30.43 30.85
N PHE A 359 2.98 -31.00 29.67
CA PHE A 359 1.70 -30.80 28.98
C PHE A 359 0.51 -31.27 29.80
N VAL A 360 0.58 -32.49 30.36
CA VAL A 360 -0.49 -33.04 31.20
C VAL A 360 -0.73 -32.12 32.41
N THR A 361 0.34 -31.71 33.09
CA THR A 361 0.26 -30.82 34.27
C THR A 361 -0.48 -29.52 33.98
N VAL A 362 -0.18 -28.87 32.84
CA VAL A 362 -0.82 -27.61 32.43
C VAL A 362 -2.30 -27.80 32.06
N VAL A 363 -2.65 -28.91 31.41
CA VAL A 363 -4.04 -29.15 31.00
C VAL A 363 -4.92 -29.58 32.18
N THR A 364 -4.35 -30.27 33.17
CA THR A 364 -5.09 -30.76 34.35
C THR A 364 -5.11 -29.78 35.52
N SER A 365 -4.31 -28.71 35.50
CA SER A 365 -4.17 -27.78 36.63
C SER A 365 -5.47 -27.07 37.06
N GLU A 366 -6.51 -27.08 36.23
CA GLU A 366 -7.83 -26.51 36.52
C GLU A 366 -8.95 -27.55 36.66
N GLN A 367 -8.64 -28.85 36.54
CA GLN A 367 -9.61 -29.92 36.74
C GLN A 367 -9.42 -30.54 38.14
N GLU A 368 -10.26 -30.13 39.10
CA GLU A 368 -10.32 -30.75 40.43
C GLU A 368 -10.50 -32.28 40.30
N GLU A 369 -9.62 -33.04 40.95
CA GLU A 369 -9.49 -34.48 40.78
C GLU A 369 -10.71 -35.26 41.30
N GLU A 370 -11.57 -35.78 40.41
CA GLU A 370 -12.41 -36.95 40.74
C GLU A 370 -11.56 -38.23 40.59
N GLU A 371 -11.13 -38.82 41.72
CA GLU A 371 -10.16 -39.94 41.85
C GLU A 371 -10.52 -41.27 41.13
N GLY A 372 -11.59 -41.34 40.33
CA GLY A 372 -12.07 -42.58 39.69
C GLY A 372 -11.77 -42.78 38.20
N LYS A 373 -11.36 -41.74 37.44
CA LYS A 373 -11.27 -41.78 35.95
C LYS A 373 -9.85 -41.65 35.36
N LYS A 374 -8.79 -41.72 36.19
CA LYS A 374 -7.40 -41.39 35.79
C LYS A 374 -6.86 -42.17 34.56
N LYS A 375 -7.13 -43.47 34.41
CA LYS A 375 -6.52 -44.30 33.34
C LYS A 375 -7.01 -44.03 31.91
N THR A 376 -8.25 -43.58 31.72
CA THR A 376 -8.80 -43.30 30.38
C THR A 376 -8.46 -41.89 29.93
N VAL A 377 -8.46 -40.93 30.85
CA VAL A 377 -8.06 -39.53 30.60
C VAL A 377 -6.59 -39.44 30.20
N GLU A 378 -5.72 -40.24 30.82
CA GLU A 378 -4.28 -40.28 30.51
C GLU A 378 -3.99 -40.71 29.06
N LYS A 379 -4.71 -41.70 28.52
CA LYS A 379 -4.54 -42.14 27.12
C LYS A 379 -5.03 -41.10 26.11
N VAL A 380 -6.10 -40.37 26.43
CA VAL A 380 -6.62 -39.30 25.57
C VAL A 380 -5.68 -38.11 25.55
N LEU A 381 -5.15 -37.70 26.72
CA LEU A 381 -4.16 -36.64 26.82
C LEU A 381 -2.86 -37.02 26.10
N GLN A 382 -2.42 -38.27 26.20
CA GLN A 382 -1.28 -38.79 25.44
C GLN A 382 -1.53 -38.70 23.92
N ALA A 383 -2.72 -39.07 23.44
CA ALA A 383 -3.06 -38.96 22.02
C ALA A 383 -3.10 -37.50 21.53
N ARG A 384 -3.65 -36.58 22.34
CA ARG A 384 -3.66 -35.12 22.06
C ARG A 384 -2.24 -34.57 21.97
N PHE A 385 -1.38 -34.96 22.92
CA PHE A 385 0.04 -34.59 22.90
C PHE A 385 0.75 -35.11 21.64
N ILE A 386 0.61 -36.42 21.33
CA ILE A 386 1.25 -37.01 20.13
C ILE A 386 0.79 -36.28 18.86
N ARG A 387 -0.49 -35.91 18.76
CA ARG A 387 -1.02 -35.12 17.66
C ARG A 387 -0.37 -33.74 17.59
N ALA A 388 -0.33 -32.99 18.69
CA ALA A 388 0.29 -31.66 18.73
C ALA A 388 1.80 -31.72 18.39
N VAL A 389 2.53 -32.72 18.89
CA VAL A 389 3.94 -32.97 18.53
C VAL A 389 4.09 -33.28 17.04
N SER A 390 3.18 -34.07 16.47
CA SER A 390 3.18 -34.41 15.04
C SER A 390 2.90 -33.19 14.16
N GLU A 391 1.95 -32.34 14.56
CA GLU A 391 1.66 -31.05 13.91
C GLU A 391 2.86 -30.10 14.01
N LEU A 392 3.53 -30.05 15.17
CA LEU A 392 4.71 -29.21 15.37
C LEU A 392 5.93 -29.70 14.56
N GLN A 393 6.06 -31.02 14.39
CA GLN A 393 7.03 -31.63 13.47
C GLN A 393 6.70 -31.29 12.01
N PHE A 394 5.42 -31.37 11.62
CA PHE A 394 4.97 -31.02 10.27
C PHE A 394 5.27 -29.56 9.91
N LEU A 395 5.09 -28.65 10.86
CA LEU A 395 5.43 -27.22 10.71
C LEU A 395 6.94 -26.95 10.72
N GLY A 396 7.78 -27.96 10.99
CA GLY A 396 9.24 -27.83 10.94
C GLY A 396 9.89 -27.22 12.18
N PHE A 397 9.18 -27.14 13.31
CA PHE A 397 9.76 -26.64 14.57
C PHE A 397 10.63 -27.68 15.27
N ILE A 398 10.34 -28.96 15.09
CA ILE A 398 11.06 -30.09 15.69
C ILE A 398 11.35 -31.21 14.67
N LYS A 399 12.34 -32.05 14.96
CA LYS A 399 12.72 -33.22 14.15
C LYS A 399 13.09 -34.42 15.01
N PRO A 400 12.76 -35.66 14.61
CA PRO A 400 13.27 -36.86 15.28
C PRO A 400 14.80 -36.93 15.21
N THR A 401 15.43 -37.30 16.31
CA THR A 401 16.89 -37.43 16.42
C THR A 401 17.27 -38.85 16.81
N LYS A 402 18.41 -39.32 16.28
CA LYS A 402 19.04 -40.60 16.68
C LYS A 402 20.12 -40.42 17.76
N ARG A 403 20.40 -39.18 18.19
CA ARG A 403 21.48 -38.89 19.15
C ARG A 403 21.17 -39.40 20.56
N LYS A 404 19.90 -39.35 20.97
CA LYS A 404 19.39 -39.87 22.24
C LYS A 404 18.03 -40.54 21.97
N THR A 405 17.77 -41.65 22.65
CA THR A 405 16.48 -42.34 22.61
C THR A 405 15.39 -41.46 23.21
N ASP A 406 14.18 -41.49 22.66
CA ASP A 406 13.01 -40.74 23.16
C ASP A 406 13.18 -39.20 23.21
N HIS A 407 14.08 -38.67 22.39
CA HIS A 407 14.28 -37.23 22.25
C HIS A 407 13.90 -36.74 20.85
N VAL A 408 13.47 -35.48 20.80
CA VAL A 408 13.33 -34.70 19.56
C VAL A 408 14.28 -33.51 19.58
N ALA A 409 14.77 -33.11 18.42
CA ALA A 409 15.63 -31.95 18.27
C ALA A 409 14.79 -30.73 17.84
N ARG A 410 14.98 -29.61 18.53
CA ARG A 410 14.42 -28.31 18.15
C ARG A 410 15.19 -27.74 16.96
N LEU A 411 14.47 -27.27 15.94
CA LEU A 411 15.04 -26.72 14.70
C LEU A 411 15.03 -25.20 14.65
N THR A 412 14.23 -24.54 15.49
CA THR A 412 14.06 -23.09 15.48
C THR A 412 14.70 -22.45 16.71
N TRP A 413 15.38 -21.32 16.51
CA TRP A 413 15.93 -20.49 17.58
C TRP A 413 14.96 -19.36 17.92
N GLY A 414 14.90 -18.98 19.20
CA GLY A 414 14.12 -17.86 19.71
C GLY A 414 12.73 -18.24 20.22
N GLY A 415 12.47 -18.01 21.50
CA GLY A 415 11.21 -17.39 21.89
C GLY A 415 11.35 -15.91 21.55
N CYS A 416 10.37 -15.36 20.81
CA CYS A 416 10.30 -13.93 20.61
C CYS A 416 9.66 -13.28 21.83
#